data_AF-A0A4R0RFW6-F1
#
_entry.id   AF-A0A4R0RFW6-F1
#
_cell.length_a   1.000
_cell.length_b   1.000
_cell.length_c   1.000
_cell.angle_alpha   90.00
_cell.angle_beta   90.00
_cell.angle_gamma   90.00
#
_symmetry.space_group_name_H-M   'P 1'
#
loop_
_entity.id
_entity.type
_entity.pdbx_description
1 polymer ?
#
loop_
_entity_poly.entity_id
_entity_poly.type
_entity_poly.pdbx_seq_one_letter_code
_entity_poly.pdbx_strand_id
1 'polypeptide(L)'
;MEAILSTINASHLRSLFIHVPFQNETPILQFPVPLPSLTELRLSRLLAISLVPAGHPPHTSNVKHLYLLRVGQLPEDNKDHRFPRLIHDLAPNVVHLMLSMPSGRRSFQPYFSDINDFMAGPKSHPQEPNDPTAVHATPGRPARSFPASLVQIVCSIIDDNSSRDPEPALPDYIPQDRIHGYVPRRDEEDRVEAEYVEGFARSWMSFNLDETGARSMPA
;
A
#
# COMPACT_ATOMS: atom_id res chain seq x y z
N MET A 1 17.94 -5.95 12.65
CA MET A 1 16.70 -6.68 12.29
C MET A 1 16.99 -7.94 11.49
N GLU A 2 17.90 -7.91 10.52
CA GLU A 2 18.28 -9.08 9.71
C GLU A 2 18.66 -10.32 10.55
N ALA A 3 19.42 -10.14 11.64
CA ALA A 3 19.80 -11.21 12.55
C ALA A 3 18.61 -11.89 13.26
N ILE A 4 17.46 -11.23 13.37
CA ILE A 4 16.25 -11.83 13.95
C ILE A 4 15.55 -12.68 12.89
N LEU A 5 15.38 -12.15 11.68
CA LEU A 5 14.75 -12.88 10.59
C LEU A 5 15.53 -14.13 10.19
N SER A 6 16.86 -14.14 10.36
CA SER A 6 17.69 -15.30 10.08
C SER A 6 17.57 -16.44 11.11
N THR A 7 17.06 -16.16 12.32
CA THR A 7 16.89 -17.18 13.37
C THR A 7 15.50 -17.80 13.39
N ILE A 8 14.53 -17.17 12.73
CA ILE A 8 13.15 -17.68 12.63
C ILE A 8 13.09 -18.73 11.53
N ASN A 9 12.39 -19.84 11.79
CA ASN A 9 12.09 -20.81 10.75
C ASN A 9 11.07 -20.25 9.74
N ALA A 10 11.58 -19.80 8.59
CA ALA A 10 10.79 -19.18 7.52
C ALA A 10 9.71 -20.08 6.91
N SER A 11 9.81 -21.42 7.03
CA SER A 11 8.82 -22.36 6.45
C SER A 11 7.48 -22.39 7.19
N HIS A 12 7.38 -21.73 8.35
CA HIS A 12 6.15 -21.69 9.13
C HIS A 12 5.67 -20.26 9.42
N LEU A 13 6.45 -19.25 9.05
CA LEU A 13 6.11 -17.85 9.26
C LEU A 13 5.03 -17.41 8.27
N ARG A 14 3.77 -17.38 8.71
CA ARG A 14 2.61 -17.00 7.87
C ARG A 14 2.33 -15.50 7.85
N SER A 15 2.52 -14.86 9.01
CA SER A 15 2.30 -13.42 9.18
C SER A 15 3.54 -12.80 9.84
N LEU A 16 3.96 -11.66 9.32
CA LEU A 16 5.09 -10.90 9.86
C LEU A 16 4.65 -9.46 10.09
N PHE A 17 4.73 -9.01 11.34
CA PHE A 17 4.51 -7.63 11.72
C PHE A 17 5.81 -7.03 12.23
N ILE A 18 6.20 -5.90 11.64
CA ILE A 18 7.37 -5.14 12.07
C ILE A 18 6.91 -3.70 12.27
N HIS A 19 7.15 -3.20 13.47
CA HIS A 19 6.94 -1.80 13.83
C HIS A 19 8.28 -1.21 14.25
N VAL A 20 8.66 -0.09 13.65
CA VAL A 20 9.84 0.66 14.09
C VAL A 20 9.40 1.94 14.78
N PRO A 21 9.63 2.08 16.10
CA PRO A 21 9.32 3.30 16.80
C PRO A 21 10.27 4.42 16.35
N PHE A 22 9.71 5.61 16.13
CA PHE A 22 10.36 6.93 16.01
C PHE A 22 11.71 6.99 15.28
N GLN A 23 11.67 7.35 14.00
CA GLN A 23 12.87 7.72 13.23
C GLN A 23 12.59 8.93 12.33
N ASN A 24 13.61 9.77 12.15
CA ASN A 24 13.58 10.90 11.21
C ASN A 24 13.64 10.41 9.76
N GLU A 25 14.24 9.25 9.54
CA GLU A 25 14.39 8.58 8.26
C GLU A 25 13.58 7.29 8.26
N THR A 26 13.09 6.87 7.08
CA THR A 26 12.34 5.62 6.95
C THR A 26 13.34 4.46 6.84
N PRO A 27 13.45 3.59 7.85
CA PRO A 27 14.36 2.46 7.79
C PRO A 27 13.97 1.50 6.66
N ILE A 28 14.97 0.96 6.00
CA ILE A 28 14.81 -0.01 4.93
C ILE A 28 15.10 -1.40 5.48
N LEU A 29 14.12 -2.30 5.37
CA LEU A 29 14.24 -3.71 5.68
C LEU A 29 14.62 -4.48 4.42
N GLN A 30 15.63 -5.32 4.53
CA GLN A 30 15.99 -6.30 3.52
C GLN A 30 15.66 -7.69 4.05
N PHE A 31 15.04 -8.53 3.21
CA PHE A 31 14.79 -9.92 3.55
C PHE A 31 16.03 -10.75 3.17
N PRO A 32 16.81 -11.27 4.14
CA PRO A 32 18.04 -12.00 3.85
C PRO A 32 17.77 -13.41 3.33
N VAL A 33 16.57 -13.95 3.56
CA VAL A 33 16.17 -15.30 3.16
C VAL A 33 14.77 -15.28 2.54
N PRO A 34 14.46 -16.23 1.64
CA PRO A 34 13.10 -16.43 1.16
C PRO A 34 12.14 -16.77 2.30
N LEU A 35 10.93 -16.23 2.23
CA LEU A 35 9.83 -16.45 3.18
C LEU A 35 8.67 -17.16 2.48
N PRO A 36 8.82 -18.46 2.12
CA PRO A 36 7.90 -19.15 1.23
C PRO A 36 6.51 -19.38 1.85
N SER A 37 6.35 -19.28 3.17
CA SER A 37 5.05 -19.45 3.81
C SER A 37 4.40 -18.13 4.21
N LEU A 38 5.08 -17.00 3.99
CA LEU A 38 4.58 -15.69 4.38
C LEU A 38 3.44 -15.27 3.45
N THR A 39 2.24 -15.17 4.00
CA THR A 39 1.03 -14.75 3.30
C THR A 39 0.62 -13.33 3.65
N GLU A 40 1.07 -12.82 4.79
CA GLU A 40 0.70 -11.51 5.31
C GLU A 40 1.93 -10.75 5.81
N LEU A 41 2.11 -9.53 5.30
CA LEU A 41 3.22 -8.67 5.68
C LEU A 41 2.68 -7.31 6.13
N ARG A 42 2.97 -6.94 7.37
CA ARG A 42 2.57 -5.67 7.98
C ARG A 42 3.81 -4.88 8.40
N LEU A 43 4.01 -3.74 7.77
CA LEU A 43 5.16 -2.87 7.98
C LEU A 43 4.68 -1.52 8.48
N SER A 44 5.10 -1.12 9.67
CA SER A 44 4.75 0.18 10.26
C SER A 44 5.97 1.06 10.42
N ARG A 45 5.97 2.23 9.75
CA ARG A 45 7.09 3.21 9.77
C ARG A 45 8.41 2.64 9.24
N LEU A 46 8.34 1.65 8.35
CA LEU A 46 9.49 1.14 7.63
C LEU A 46 9.10 0.78 6.20
N LEU A 47 10.10 0.64 5.33
CA LEU A 47 9.93 0.13 3.98
C LEU A 47 10.71 -1.16 3.83
N ALA A 48 10.16 -2.13 3.11
CA ALA A 48 10.92 -3.32 2.75
C ALA A 48 11.30 -3.25 1.27
N ILE A 49 12.54 -3.65 0.96
CA ILE A 49 13.00 -3.86 -0.40
C ILE A 49 13.45 -5.31 -0.55
N SER A 50 13.12 -5.91 -1.69
CA SER A 50 13.59 -7.24 -2.04
C SER A 50 14.86 -7.08 -2.87
N LEU A 51 16.04 -7.25 -2.25
CA LEU A 51 17.31 -7.32 -2.98
C LEU A 51 17.49 -8.72 -3.55
N VAL A 52 16.79 -8.98 -4.65
CA VAL A 52 16.86 -10.26 -5.34
C VAL A 52 17.84 -10.10 -6.50
N PRO A 53 18.90 -10.92 -6.58
CA PRO A 53 19.79 -10.93 -7.73
C PRO A 53 18.99 -11.16 -9.02
N ALA A 54 19.39 -10.50 -10.11
CA ALA A 54 18.72 -10.63 -11.40
C ALA A 54 18.49 -12.12 -11.75
N GLY A 55 17.24 -12.48 -12.04
CA GLY A 55 16.84 -13.85 -12.40
C GLY A 55 16.33 -14.74 -11.26
N HIS A 56 16.28 -14.25 -10.02
CA HIS A 56 15.70 -15.00 -8.90
C HIS A 56 14.25 -14.55 -8.61
N PRO A 57 13.40 -15.42 -8.06
CA PRO A 57 12.05 -15.05 -7.64
C PRO A 57 12.10 -14.13 -6.41
N PRO A 58 11.14 -13.21 -6.23
CA PRO A 58 11.02 -12.39 -5.03
C PRO A 58 10.98 -13.23 -3.75
N HIS A 59 11.65 -12.77 -2.69
CA HIS A 59 11.73 -13.50 -1.41
C HIS A 59 10.36 -13.67 -0.72
N THR A 60 9.38 -12.85 -1.09
CA THR A 60 8.04 -12.76 -0.50
C THR A 60 6.95 -13.01 -1.55
N SER A 61 7.21 -13.92 -2.49
CA SER A 61 6.31 -14.25 -3.60
C SER A 61 4.92 -14.72 -3.17
N ASN A 62 4.75 -15.23 -1.96
CA ASN A 62 3.46 -15.75 -1.47
C ASN A 62 2.64 -14.75 -0.64
N VAL A 63 3.14 -13.51 -0.47
CA VAL A 63 2.41 -12.46 0.26
C VAL A 63 1.16 -12.07 -0.53
N LYS A 64 0.00 -12.26 0.09
CA LYS A 64 -1.32 -11.89 -0.46
C LYS A 64 -1.86 -10.60 0.15
N HIS A 65 -1.53 -10.33 1.41
CA HIS A 65 -1.97 -9.12 2.11
C HIS A 65 -0.74 -8.31 2.53
N LEU A 66 -0.65 -7.09 2.01
CA LEU A 66 0.42 -6.16 2.30
C LEU A 66 -0.14 -4.91 2.96
N TYR A 67 0.33 -4.62 4.17
CA TYR A 67 -0.08 -3.45 4.94
C TYR A 67 1.15 -2.57 5.15
N LEU A 68 1.17 -1.40 4.51
CA LEU A 68 2.20 -0.38 4.68
C LEU A 68 1.60 0.75 5.52
N LEU A 69 1.87 0.71 6.82
CA LEU A 69 1.30 1.59 7.82
C LEU A 69 2.26 2.73 8.15
N ARG A 70 1.74 3.96 8.23
CA ARG A 70 2.51 5.17 8.53
C ARG A 70 3.81 5.21 7.74
N VAL A 71 3.71 4.95 6.43
CA VAL A 71 4.88 5.00 5.55
C VAL A 71 5.46 6.41 5.66
N GLY A 72 6.78 6.51 5.89
CA GLY A 72 7.47 7.78 5.94
C GLY A 72 7.82 8.27 4.53
N GLN A 73 8.76 9.19 4.43
CA GLN A 73 9.28 9.59 3.12
C GLN A 73 9.95 8.38 2.46
N LEU A 74 9.51 8.04 1.24
CA LEU A 74 10.19 7.07 0.40
C LEU A 74 11.56 7.64 -0.02
N PRO A 75 12.59 6.80 -0.19
CA PRO A 75 13.92 7.28 -0.58
C PRO A 75 13.86 8.12 -1.86
N GLU A 76 14.46 9.31 -1.82
CA GLU A 76 14.46 10.28 -2.93
C GLU A 76 15.08 9.71 -4.22
N ASP A 77 15.95 8.71 -4.09
CA ASP A 77 16.58 8.00 -5.21
C ASP A 77 15.57 7.20 -6.06
N ASN A 78 14.31 7.12 -5.63
CA ASN A 78 13.22 6.40 -6.30
C ASN A 78 12.08 7.30 -6.79
N LYS A 79 12.35 8.57 -7.11
CA LYS A 79 11.35 9.55 -7.58
C LYS A 79 10.61 9.17 -8.88
N ASP A 80 11.17 8.27 -9.70
CA ASP A 80 10.62 7.91 -11.00
C ASP A 80 9.53 6.81 -10.94
N HIS A 81 8.37 7.10 -10.32
CA HIS A 81 7.15 6.27 -10.42
C HIS A 81 7.34 4.78 -10.11
N ARG A 82 8.15 4.49 -9.08
CA ARG A 82 8.47 3.11 -8.70
C ARG A 82 7.51 2.52 -7.70
N PHE A 83 6.41 3.17 -7.33
CA PHE A 83 5.57 2.60 -6.28
C PHE A 83 4.87 1.30 -6.70
N PRO A 84 4.17 1.23 -7.85
CA PRO A 84 3.66 -0.06 -8.35
C PRO A 84 4.76 -1.10 -8.49
N ARG A 85 5.95 -0.68 -8.94
CA ARG A 85 7.13 -1.55 -9.07
C ARG A 85 7.64 -2.06 -7.72
N LEU A 86 7.68 -1.20 -6.71
CA LEU A 86 8.08 -1.53 -5.34
C LEU A 86 7.10 -2.56 -4.77
N ILE A 87 5.79 -2.35 -4.94
CA ILE A 87 4.78 -3.31 -4.53
C ILE A 87 4.95 -4.64 -5.28
N HIS A 88 5.24 -4.61 -6.58
CA HIS A 88 5.49 -5.80 -7.38
C HIS A 88 6.75 -6.57 -6.93
N ASP A 89 7.84 -5.86 -6.68
CA ASP A 89 9.10 -6.47 -6.26
C ASP A 89 9.00 -7.00 -4.82
N LEU A 90 8.18 -6.38 -3.97
CA LEU A 90 7.92 -6.81 -2.59
C LEU A 90 6.89 -7.93 -2.49
N ALA A 91 5.83 -7.92 -3.28
CA ALA A 91 4.73 -8.88 -3.19
C ALA A 91 4.07 -9.04 -4.58
N PRO A 92 4.68 -9.81 -5.49
CA PRO A 92 4.18 -9.95 -6.87
C PRO A 92 2.79 -10.62 -6.96
N ASN A 93 2.36 -11.30 -5.90
CA ASN A 93 1.06 -11.95 -5.80
C ASN A 93 0.13 -11.26 -4.76
N VAL A 94 0.39 -10.00 -4.45
CA VAL A 94 -0.46 -9.22 -3.54
C VAL A 94 -1.87 -9.10 -4.11
N VAL A 95 -2.87 -9.36 -3.27
CA VAL A 95 -4.29 -9.24 -3.60
C VAL A 95 -4.90 -8.04 -2.89
N HIS A 96 -4.48 -7.79 -1.64
CA HIS A 96 -4.92 -6.67 -0.83
C HIS A 96 -3.73 -5.80 -0.42
N LEU A 97 -3.79 -4.52 -0.78
CA LEU A 97 -2.83 -3.51 -0.36
C LEU A 97 -3.52 -2.49 0.53
N MET A 98 -3.04 -2.32 1.76
CA MET A 98 -3.47 -1.24 2.64
C MET A 98 -2.33 -0.25 2.85
N LEU A 99 -2.59 1.03 2.61
CA LEU A 99 -1.67 2.14 2.79
C LEU A 99 -2.23 3.06 3.85
N SER A 100 -1.39 3.38 4.84
CA SER A 100 -1.67 4.43 5.80
C SER A 100 -0.57 5.48 5.70
N MET A 101 -0.99 6.72 5.43
CA MET A 101 -0.09 7.84 5.15
C MET A 101 -0.36 8.99 6.12
N PRO A 102 0.67 9.63 6.67
CA PRO A 102 0.49 10.82 7.49
C PRO A 102 -0.02 12.00 6.65
N SER A 103 -1.00 12.73 7.17
CA SER A 103 -1.53 13.96 6.58
C SER A 103 -0.42 15.02 6.51
N GLY A 104 -0.45 15.86 5.48
CA GLY A 104 0.48 17.00 5.34
C GLY A 104 1.84 16.69 4.69
N ARG A 105 2.16 15.44 4.37
CA ARG A 105 3.40 15.13 3.62
C ARG A 105 3.17 15.22 2.11
N ARG A 106 3.62 16.32 1.50
CA ARG A 106 3.62 16.52 0.02
C ARG A 106 4.36 15.41 -0.74
N SER A 107 5.27 14.70 -0.08
CA SER A 107 6.04 13.61 -0.67
C SER A 107 5.20 12.44 -1.19
N PHE A 108 3.91 12.33 -0.81
CA PHE A 108 3.05 11.25 -1.29
C PHE A 108 2.30 11.54 -2.59
N GLN A 109 2.32 12.79 -3.07
CA GLN A 109 1.63 13.20 -4.29
C GLN A 109 1.90 12.27 -5.51
N PRO A 110 3.15 11.84 -5.78
CA PRO A 110 3.42 10.96 -6.91
C PRO A 110 2.78 9.55 -6.80
N TYR A 111 2.45 9.09 -5.59
CA TYR A 111 1.83 7.78 -5.42
C TYR A 111 0.33 7.83 -5.61
N PHE A 112 -0.29 8.97 -5.28
CA PHE A 112 -1.70 9.18 -5.54
C PHE A 112 -2.01 9.14 -7.02
N SER A 113 -1.13 9.62 -7.91
CA SER A 113 -1.34 9.46 -9.35
C SER A 113 -1.34 7.98 -9.75
N ASP A 114 -0.38 7.18 -9.28
CA ASP A 114 -0.32 5.75 -9.60
C ASP A 114 -1.55 4.99 -9.06
N ILE A 115 -2.00 5.32 -7.84
CA ILE A 115 -3.20 4.75 -7.21
C ILE A 115 -4.47 5.21 -7.95
N ASN A 116 -4.57 6.49 -8.30
CA ASN A 116 -5.69 7.03 -9.06
C ASN A 116 -5.76 6.39 -10.45
N ASP A 117 -4.63 6.21 -11.13
CA ASP A 117 -4.54 5.52 -12.42
C ASP A 117 -5.04 4.06 -12.30
N PHE A 118 -4.67 3.36 -11.22
CA PHE A 118 -5.19 2.02 -10.93
C PHE A 118 -6.71 2.02 -10.71
N MET A 119 -7.22 2.99 -9.95
CA MET A 119 -8.65 3.09 -9.62
C MET A 119 -9.51 3.56 -10.81
N ALA A 120 -8.96 4.42 -11.67
CA ALA A 120 -9.61 4.96 -12.86
C ALA A 120 -9.49 4.02 -14.07
N GLY A 121 -8.49 3.13 -14.06
CA GLY A 121 -8.31 2.10 -15.07
C GLY A 121 -9.57 1.23 -15.19
N PRO A 122 -9.90 0.74 -16.40
CA PRO A 122 -10.96 -0.24 -16.53
C PRO A 122 -10.60 -1.39 -15.59
N LYS A 123 -11.50 -1.73 -14.66
CA LYS A 123 -11.34 -2.89 -13.77
C LYS A 123 -11.16 -4.08 -14.68
N SER A 124 -9.90 -4.43 -14.96
CA SER A 124 -9.56 -5.53 -15.82
C SER A 124 -10.04 -6.74 -15.05
N HIS A 125 -11.23 -7.20 -15.40
CA HIS A 125 -11.77 -8.44 -14.92
C HIS A 125 -10.65 -9.47 -15.13
N PRO A 126 -10.24 -10.22 -14.09
CA PRO A 126 -9.11 -11.13 -14.18
C PRO A 126 -9.29 -11.96 -15.44
N GLN A 127 -8.47 -11.64 -16.44
CA GLN A 127 -8.64 -12.20 -17.77
C GLN A 127 -8.42 -13.68 -17.60
N GLU A 128 -9.47 -14.47 -17.81
CA GLU A 128 -9.35 -15.91 -17.67
C GLU A 128 -8.18 -16.37 -18.56
N PRO A 129 -7.24 -17.16 -18.01
CA PRO A 129 -6.00 -17.53 -18.70
C PRO A 129 -6.19 -18.43 -19.93
N ASN A 130 -7.43 -18.58 -20.40
CA ASN A 130 -7.82 -19.53 -21.45
C ASN A 130 -8.00 -18.89 -22.83
N ASP A 131 -7.65 -17.62 -23.03
CA ASP A 131 -7.72 -17.01 -24.36
C ASP A 131 -6.37 -17.09 -25.09
N PRO A 132 -6.14 -18.10 -25.96
CA PRO A 132 -4.88 -18.29 -26.68
C PRO A 132 -4.60 -17.19 -27.72
N THR A 133 -5.49 -16.22 -27.89
CA THR A 133 -5.39 -15.17 -28.90
C THR A 133 -4.62 -13.93 -28.43
N ALA A 134 -4.27 -13.84 -27.14
CA ALA A 134 -3.65 -12.66 -26.54
C ALA A 134 -2.11 -12.52 -26.76
N VAL A 135 -1.53 -13.14 -27.79
CA VAL A 135 -0.07 -13.28 -27.98
C VAL A 135 0.61 -12.03 -28.59
N HIS A 136 -0.13 -10.93 -28.82
CA HIS A 136 0.43 -9.70 -29.41
C HIS A 136 0.34 -8.47 -28.49
N ALA A 137 0.66 -8.63 -27.22
CA ALA A 137 0.97 -7.50 -26.36
C ALA A 137 2.18 -6.74 -26.92
N THR A 138 2.00 -5.46 -27.23
CA THR A 138 3.01 -4.59 -27.86
C THR A 138 4.27 -4.54 -26.97
N PRO A 139 5.43 -5.05 -27.44
CA PRO A 139 6.65 -5.02 -26.68
C PRO A 139 7.18 -3.59 -26.66
N GLY A 140 7.06 -2.89 -25.53
CA GLY A 140 7.67 -1.56 -25.43
C GLY A 140 7.17 -0.65 -24.31
N ARG A 141 6.03 -0.92 -23.67
CA ARG A 141 5.61 -0.13 -22.52
C ARG A 141 6.11 -0.79 -21.23
N PRO A 142 7.05 -0.19 -20.48
CA PRO A 142 7.41 -0.72 -19.18
C PRO A 142 6.15 -0.75 -18.33
N ALA A 143 5.86 -1.91 -17.74
CA ALA A 143 4.68 -2.15 -16.92
C ALA A 143 4.72 -1.23 -15.69
N ARG A 144 4.20 -0.01 -15.83
CA ARG A 144 3.87 0.92 -14.75
C ARG A 144 2.56 0.50 -14.07
N SER A 145 2.33 -0.79 -13.96
CA SER A 145 1.11 -1.34 -13.42
C SER A 145 1.42 -2.01 -12.09
N PHE A 146 0.46 -1.94 -11.18
CA PHE A 146 0.46 -2.80 -10.02
C PHE A 146 0.50 -4.27 -10.46
N PRO A 147 0.86 -5.19 -9.55
CA PRO A 147 0.72 -6.62 -9.79
C PRO A 147 -0.68 -6.95 -10.35
N ALA A 148 -0.74 -7.78 -11.39
CA ALA A 148 -2.01 -8.18 -12.01
C ALA A 148 -2.94 -8.93 -11.03
N SER A 149 -2.37 -9.44 -9.93
CA SER A 149 -3.05 -10.09 -8.81
C SER A 149 -3.73 -9.12 -7.86
N LEU A 150 -3.42 -7.81 -7.91
CA LEU A 150 -3.94 -6.82 -6.97
C LEU A 150 -5.41 -6.52 -7.27
N VAL A 151 -6.28 -6.80 -6.29
CA VAL A 151 -7.73 -6.64 -6.40
C VAL A 151 -8.21 -5.42 -5.63
N GLN A 152 -7.56 -5.10 -4.50
CA GLN A 152 -8.02 -4.05 -3.60
C GLN A 152 -6.86 -3.19 -3.11
N ILE A 153 -7.02 -1.87 -3.23
CA ILE A 153 -6.19 -0.87 -2.56
C ILE A 153 -7.07 -0.12 -1.56
N VAL A 154 -6.65 -0.11 -0.30
CA VAL A 154 -7.26 0.71 0.77
C VAL A 154 -6.26 1.79 1.16
N CYS A 155 -6.65 3.04 1.07
CA CYS A 155 -5.83 4.17 1.49
C CYS A 155 -6.48 4.86 2.69
N SER A 156 -5.70 5.11 3.74
CA SER A 156 -6.10 5.86 4.92
C SER A 156 -5.11 7.01 5.16
N ILE A 157 -5.64 8.19 5.44
CA ILE A 157 -4.86 9.37 5.81
C ILE A 157 -4.96 9.49 7.33
N ILE A 158 -3.82 9.54 8.01
CA ILE A 158 -3.72 9.64 9.47
C ILE A 158 -3.18 11.01 9.84
N ASP A 159 -3.75 11.69 10.83
CA ASP A 159 -3.14 12.91 11.35
C ASP A 159 -1.92 12.58 12.22
N ASP A 160 -0.72 12.98 11.76
CA ASP A 160 0.54 12.72 12.49
C ASP A 160 0.66 13.62 13.74
N ASN A 161 -0.19 14.66 13.87
CA ASN A 161 -0.20 15.54 15.04
C ASN A 161 -0.71 14.84 16.30
N SER A 162 -1.38 13.69 16.20
CA SER A 162 -1.76 12.88 17.36
C SER A 162 -0.58 12.05 17.89
N SER A 163 0.54 12.71 18.17
CA SER A 163 1.72 12.15 18.87
C SER A 163 1.42 11.51 20.23
N ARG A 164 0.16 11.54 20.68
CA ARG A 164 -0.36 10.94 21.91
C ARG A 164 -1.39 9.83 21.68
N ASP A 165 -1.70 9.44 20.45
CA ASP A 165 -2.66 8.37 20.26
C ASP A 165 -2.06 7.01 20.61
N PRO A 166 -2.76 6.23 21.45
CA PRO A 166 -2.42 4.83 21.65
C PRO A 166 -2.41 4.14 20.29
N GLU A 167 -1.46 3.22 20.10
CA GLU A 167 -1.38 2.30 18.96
C GLU A 167 -2.80 2.00 18.44
N PRO A 168 -3.11 2.32 17.16
CA PRO A 168 -4.47 2.18 16.66
C PRO A 168 -4.87 0.74 16.93
N ALA A 169 -5.87 0.55 17.81
CA ALA A 169 -6.46 -0.74 18.05
C ALA A 169 -6.80 -1.28 16.68
N LEU A 170 -6.08 -2.33 16.27
CA LEU A 170 -6.30 -2.96 14.99
C LEU A 170 -7.81 -3.15 14.86
N PRO A 171 -8.42 -2.87 13.70
CA PRO A 171 -9.73 -3.45 13.45
C PRO A 171 -9.49 -4.95 13.58
N ASP A 172 -9.91 -5.54 14.70
CA ASP A 172 -9.96 -6.97 14.82
C ASP A 172 -10.77 -7.40 13.62
N TYR A 173 -10.11 -8.05 12.66
CA TYR A 173 -10.80 -8.69 11.56
C TYR A 173 -11.43 -9.93 12.19
N ILE A 174 -12.50 -9.70 12.95
CA ILE A 174 -13.25 -10.72 13.64
C ILE A 174 -13.92 -11.52 12.52
N PRO A 175 -13.66 -12.84 12.42
CA PRO A 175 -14.45 -13.70 11.55
C PRO A 175 -15.93 -13.41 11.86
N GLN A 176 -16.75 -13.16 10.83
CA GLN A 176 -18.14 -12.67 10.93
C GLN A 176 -19.10 -13.49 11.82
N ASP A 177 -18.65 -14.57 12.44
CA ASP A 177 -19.44 -15.38 13.33
C ASP A 177 -19.10 -15.08 14.80
N ARG A 178 -19.95 -14.24 15.41
CA ARG A 178 -20.16 -14.02 16.86
C ARG A 178 -19.44 -12.83 17.48
N ILE A 179 -20.10 -11.66 17.42
CA ILE A 179 -19.99 -10.65 18.48
C ILE A 179 -21.39 -10.17 18.84
N HIS A 180 -21.75 -10.35 20.10
CA HIS A 180 -22.91 -9.70 20.69
C HIS A 180 -22.57 -8.22 21.00
N GLY A 181 -23.06 -7.34 20.13
CA GLY A 181 -23.75 -6.08 20.45
C GLY A 181 -23.14 -5.12 21.48
N TYR A 182 -22.14 -4.34 21.05
CA TYR A 182 -22.17 -2.90 21.34
C TYR A 182 -22.72 -2.22 20.10
N VAL A 183 -23.85 -1.51 20.22
CA VAL A 183 -24.47 -0.73 19.14
C VAL A 183 -24.28 0.74 19.49
N PRO A 184 -23.33 1.44 18.83
CA PRO A 184 -23.23 2.89 18.95
C PRO A 184 -24.54 3.55 18.53
N ARG A 185 -24.86 4.69 19.13
CA ARG A 185 -26.05 5.44 18.73
C ARG A 185 -25.80 6.05 17.34
N ARG A 186 -26.79 5.87 16.45
CA ARG A 186 -26.75 6.25 15.01
C ARG A 186 -26.26 7.67 14.74
N ASP A 187 -26.50 8.59 15.65
CA ASP A 187 -26.21 10.01 15.52
C ASP A 187 -24.72 10.39 15.72
N GLU A 188 -23.91 9.54 16.36
CA GLU A 188 -22.46 9.77 16.52
C GLU A 188 -21.64 9.21 15.36
N GLU A 189 -22.03 8.05 14.80
CA GLU A 189 -21.36 7.45 13.64
C GLU A 189 -21.57 8.28 12.37
N ASP A 190 -22.81 8.69 12.11
CA ASP A 190 -23.16 9.43 10.89
C ASP A 190 -22.43 10.78 10.80
N ARG A 191 -22.14 11.42 11.94
CA ARG A 191 -21.50 12.74 11.96
C ARG A 191 -19.98 12.64 11.77
N VAL A 192 -19.33 11.69 12.45
CA VAL A 192 -17.87 11.49 12.28
C VAL A 192 -17.57 10.98 10.88
N GLU A 193 -18.39 10.08 10.35
CA GLU A 193 -18.25 9.59 8.98
C GLU A 193 -18.53 10.70 7.95
N ALA A 194 -19.56 11.54 8.15
CA ALA A 194 -19.84 12.68 7.27
C ALA A 194 -18.70 13.71 7.27
N GLU A 195 -18.17 14.08 8.44
CA GLU A 195 -17.05 15.02 8.57
C GLU A 195 -15.77 14.45 7.91
N TYR A 196 -15.51 13.14 8.05
CA TYR A 196 -14.38 12.47 7.39
C TYR A 196 -14.54 12.40 5.87
N VAL A 197 -15.71 11.98 5.37
CA VAL A 197 -16.01 11.89 3.94
C VAL A 197 -15.98 13.26 3.29
N GLU A 198 -16.51 14.29 3.96
CA GLU A 198 -16.46 15.67 3.47
C GLU A 198 -15.02 16.22 3.46
N GLY A 199 -14.23 15.94 4.51
CA GLY A 199 -12.82 16.32 4.56
C GLY A 199 -11.99 15.65 3.46
N PHE A 200 -12.20 14.34 3.26
CA PHE A 200 -11.59 13.59 2.16
C PHE A 200 -12.00 14.14 0.79
N ALA A 201 -13.31 14.35 0.57
CA ALA A 201 -13.82 14.86 -0.70
C ALA A 201 -13.30 16.27 -1.01
N ARG A 202 -13.24 17.17 -0.02
CA ARG A 202 -12.63 18.51 -0.19
C ARG A 202 -11.15 18.42 -0.49
N SER A 203 -10.39 17.60 0.25
CA SER A 203 -8.96 17.41 0.00
C SER A 203 -8.69 16.82 -1.38
N TRP A 204 -9.55 15.90 -1.83
CA TRP A 204 -9.46 15.28 -3.14
C TRP A 204 -9.86 16.26 -4.25
N MET A 205 -10.92 17.05 -4.07
CA MET A 205 -11.34 18.08 -5.03
C MET A 205 -10.32 19.22 -5.15
N SER A 206 -9.74 19.70 -4.05
CA SER A 206 -8.67 20.71 -4.11
C SER A 206 -7.45 20.20 -4.87
N PHE A 207 -7.17 18.90 -4.78
CA PHE A 207 -6.05 18.29 -5.48
C PHE A 207 -6.26 18.21 -7.00
N ASN A 208 -7.51 18.05 -7.45
CA ASN A 208 -7.84 17.94 -8.87
C ASN A 208 -8.11 19.28 -9.56
N LEU A 209 -8.38 20.35 -8.80
CA LEU A 209 -8.68 21.67 -9.36
C LEU A 209 -7.43 22.49 -9.71
N ASP A 210 -6.28 22.21 -9.08
CA ASP A 210 -5.04 22.94 -9.36
C ASP A 210 -4.41 22.59 -10.72
N GLU A 211 -4.82 21.49 -11.37
CA GLU A 211 -4.21 21.03 -12.64
C GLU A 211 -4.86 21.65 -13.90
N THR A 212 -6.04 22.27 -13.78
CA THR A 212 -6.75 22.88 -14.94
C THR A 212 -6.52 24.39 -15.09
N GLY A 213 -5.78 25.02 -14.17
CA GLY A 213 -5.80 26.47 -13.98
C GLY A 213 -4.51 27.24 -14.25
N ALA A 214 -3.58 26.80 -15.12
CA ALA A 214 -2.42 27.64 -15.48
C ALA A 214 -1.75 27.27 -16.81
N ARG A 215 -2.46 27.41 -17.93
CA ARG A 215 -1.82 27.73 -19.22
C ARG A 215 -2.30 29.09 -19.68
N SER A 216 -1.76 30.15 -19.08
CA SER A 216 -1.80 31.46 -19.72
C SER A 216 -0.89 31.40 -20.94
N MET A 217 -1.45 31.52 -22.13
CA MET A 217 -0.65 31.72 -23.33
C MET A 217 0.07 33.08 -23.22
N PRO A 218 1.40 33.13 -23.39
CA PRO A 218 2.07 34.40 -23.59
C PRO A 218 1.65 34.99 -24.94
N ALA A 219 1.34 36.29 -24.94
CA ALA A 219 0.99 37.08 -26.11
C ALA A 219 2.20 37.32 -27.03
#